data_AF-A0A3N5INZ3-F1
#
_entry.id   AF-A0A3N5INZ3-F1
#
_cell.length_a   1.000
_cell.length_b   1.000
_cell.length_c   1.000
_cell.angle_alpha   90.00
_cell.angle_beta   90.00
_cell.angle_gamma   90.00
#
_symmetry.space_group_name_H-M   'P 1'
#
loop_
_entity.id
_entity.type
_entity.pdbx_description
1 polymer ?
#
loop_
_entity_poly.entity_id
_entity_poly.type
_entity_poly.pdbx_seq_one_letter_code
_entity_poly.pdbx_strand_id
1 'polypeptide(L)'
;MERLTSVEGLETLRQQILTRYQSIRKRVRVCVGTACHSLGGEKLAQAFEKELEERGIGKDYLVTPTGCNGFCAHGPIVVIEPDNIFYERVHLERVREIVEKTLLGDALVEDLLYTDADTGKKIIHETEIPFYAHQERIVFQDSGRNFITNIDDYISRGGYGALAKVLSGLTPEEVIEEIKRSGLRGRGGGGFPTGTKWESCRKAKGDLKYVMCNADEGDPGAYMDRALLEGNPHQILEGMIIGAYAIGAREGYLYVRFEYPMAVKNALWAIKQAEAYGLMGSRILGTDFSLKMIVNRGAGAFICGESTALMASLEG
;
A
#
# COMPACT_ATOMS: atom_id res chain seq x y z
N MET A 1 -6.89 17.16 -11.45
CA MET A 1 -6.60 15.83 -12.02
C MET A 1 -7.75 15.48 -12.93
N GLU A 2 -7.45 15.00 -14.14
CA GLU A 2 -8.48 14.59 -15.09
C GLU A 2 -8.96 13.17 -14.73
N ARG A 3 -10.28 12.97 -14.72
CA ARG A 3 -10.88 11.67 -14.42
C ARG A 3 -10.63 10.73 -15.60
N LEU A 4 -10.12 9.53 -15.34
CA LEU A 4 -9.93 8.51 -16.37
C LEU A 4 -11.29 8.01 -16.89
N THR A 5 -11.39 7.92 -18.21
CA THR A 5 -12.60 7.49 -18.93
C THR A 5 -12.37 6.27 -19.82
N SER A 6 -11.18 5.67 -19.75
CA SER A 6 -10.86 4.42 -20.45
C SER A 6 -9.71 3.68 -19.76
N VAL A 7 -9.54 2.41 -20.12
CA VAL A 7 -8.43 1.57 -19.66
C VAL A 7 -7.09 2.08 -20.21
N GLU A 8 -7.06 2.51 -21.48
CA GLU A 8 -5.86 3.06 -22.14
C GLU A 8 -5.41 4.38 -21.49
N GLY A 9 -6.35 5.14 -20.93
CA GLY A 9 -6.06 6.36 -20.18
C GLY A 9 -5.19 6.08 -18.95
N LEU A 10 -5.36 4.94 -18.27
CA LEU A 10 -4.54 4.59 -17.12
C LEU A 10 -3.08 4.36 -17.50
N GLU A 11 -2.80 3.67 -18.61
CA GLU A 11 -1.44 3.46 -19.07
C GLU A 11 -0.81 4.77 -19.54
N THR A 12 -1.58 5.64 -20.20
CA THR A 12 -1.12 6.98 -20.60
C THR A 12 -0.73 7.80 -19.36
N LEU A 13 -1.58 7.80 -18.33
CA LEU A 13 -1.29 8.45 -17.06
C LEU A 13 -0.02 7.86 -16.40
N ARG A 14 0.13 6.53 -16.40
CA ARG A 14 1.31 5.86 -15.86
C ARG A 14 2.59 6.34 -16.55
N GLN A 15 2.60 6.43 -17.89
CA GLN A 15 3.74 6.94 -18.64
C GLN A 15 4.05 8.41 -18.36
N GLN A 16 3.01 9.24 -18.15
CA GLN A 16 3.19 10.63 -17.71
C GLN A 16 3.81 10.72 -16.31
N ILE A 17 3.36 9.88 -15.36
CA ILE A 17 3.95 9.79 -14.02
C ILE A 17 5.43 9.39 -14.11
N LEU A 18 5.74 8.34 -14.88
CA LEU A 18 7.12 7.86 -15.04
C LEU A 18 8.03 8.93 -15.65
N THR A 19 7.56 9.64 -16.68
CA THR A 19 8.29 10.77 -17.27
C THR A 19 8.58 11.86 -16.25
N ARG A 20 7.61 12.20 -15.37
CA ARG A 20 7.85 13.17 -14.27
C ARG A 20 8.87 12.67 -13.26
N TYR A 21 8.96 11.37 -13.03
CA TYR A 21 9.96 10.80 -12.11
C TYR A 21 11.36 10.67 -12.72
N GLN A 22 11.51 10.74 -14.05
CA GLN A 22 12.83 10.73 -14.70
C GLN A 22 13.68 11.98 -14.36
N SER A 23 13.05 13.11 -14.03
CA SER A 23 13.79 14.31 -13.60
C SER A 23 14.27 14.22 -12.14
N ILE A 24 13.84 13.21 -11.38
CA ILE A 24 14.27 13.01 -10.00
C ILE A 24 15.62 12.29 -10.01
N ARG A 25 16.64 12.93 -9.43
CA ARG A 25 18.01 12.43 -9.36
C ARG A 25 18.15 11.29 -8.35
N LYS A 26 17.61 11.47 -7.13
CA LYS A 26 17.55 10.44 -6.08
C LYS A 26 16.23 10.57 -5.32
N ARG A 27 15.67 9.44 -4.88
CA ARG A 27 14.47 9.40 -4.02
C ARG A 27 14.85 8.94 -2.61
N VAL A 28 14.43 9.68 -1.60
CA VAL A 28 14.64 9.39 -0.17
C VAL A 28 13.36 8.77 0.39
N ARG A 29 13.33 7.44 0.51
CA ARG A 29 12.24 6.74 1.18
C ARG A 29 12.45 6.80 2.69
N VAL A 30 11.50 7.37 3.42
CA VAL A 30 11.55 7.45 4.89
C VAL A 30 10.40 6.62 5.44
N CYS A 31 10.71 5.60 6.24
CA CYS A 31 9.66 4.76 6.84
C CYS A 31 8.87 5.57 7.87
N VAL A 32 7.56 5.68 7.68
CA VAL A 32 6.61 6.30 8.63
C VAL A 32 5.53 5.32 9.09
N GLY A 33 5.74 4.01 8.88
CA GLY A 33 4.91 2.98 9.51
C GLY A 33 4.93 3.09 11.04
N THR A 34 3.93 2.52 11.71
CA THR A 34 3.62 2.76 13.14
C THR A 34 4.86 2.85 14.05
N ALA A 35 5.78 1.87 13.97
CA ALA A 35 6.99 1.85 14.80
C ALA A 35 7.96 3.01 14.49
N CYS A 36 8.21 3.28 13.21
CA CYS A 36 9.09 4.39 12.81
C CYS A 36 8.43 5.75 13.06
N HIS A 37 7.10 5.86 12.94
CA HIS A 37 6.36 7.06 13.33
C HIS A 37 6.57 7.37 14.82
N SER A 38 6.44 6.37 15.71
CA SER A 38 6.73 6.54 17.14
C SER A 38 8.17 6.96 17.44
N LEU A 39 9.12 6.64 16.56
CA LEU A 39 10.52 7.05 16.64
C LEU A 39 10.83 8.37 15.91
N GLY A 40 9.80 9.08 15.41
CA GLY A 40 9.96 10.39 14.77
C GLY A 40 10.12 10.38 13.25
N GLY A 41 9.77 9.29 12.57
CA GLY A 41 9.92 9.14 11.10
C GLY A 41 9.25 10.24 10.28
N GLU A 42 8.09 10.77 10.72
CA GLU A 42 7.43 11.90 10.04
C GLU A 42 8.24 13.19 10.14
N LYS A 43 8.80 13.48 11.32
CA LYS A 43 9.71 14.62 11.52
C LYS A 43 10.99 14.45 10.72
N LEU A 44 11.46 13.21 10.57
CA LEU A 44 12.63 12.88 9.77
C LEU A 44 12.39 13.16 8.29
N ALA A 45 11.24 12.75 7.74
CA ALA A 45 10.87 13.07 6.35
C ALA A 45 10.80 14.58 6.12
N GLN A 46 10.13 15.32 7.02
CA GLN A 46 10.06 16.78 6.97
C GLN A 46 11.44 17.45 7.05
N ALA A 47 12.36 16.89 7.84
CA ALA A 47 13.72 17.40 7.94
C ALA A 47 14.51 17.21 6.63
N PHE A 48 14.36 16.07 5.94
CA PHE A 48 14.93 15.89 4.60
C PHE A 48 14.36 16.87 3.59
N GLU A 49 13.04 17.05 3.55
CA GLU A 49 12.37 18.01 2.65
C GLU A 49 12.91 19.43 2.88
N LYS A 50 12.92 19.87 4.14
CA LYS A 50 13.41 21.19 4.54
C LYS A 50 14.87 21.40 4.16
N GLU A 51 15.76 20.45 4.44
CA GLU A 51 17.19 20.57 4.12
C GLU A 51 17.44 20.69 2.60
N LEU A 52 16.66 19.96 1.78
CA LEU A 52 16.74 20.03 0.32
C LEU A 52 16.17 21.35 -0.24
N GLU A 53 15.09 21.85 0.37
CA GLU A 53 14.49 23.15 0.03
C GLU A 53 15.42 24.33 0.38
N GLU A 54 16.00 24.34 1.58
CA GLU A 54 16.93 25.39 2.04
C GLU A 54 18.18 25.49 1.15
N ARG A 55 18.57 24.39 0.51
CA ARG A 55 19.67 24.32 -0.47
C ARG A 55 19.25 24.67 -1.90
N GLY A 56 17.96 24.89 -2.16
CA GLY A 56 17.43 25.22 -3.48
C GLY A 56 17.41 24.07 -4.49
N ILE A 57 17.55 22.83 -4.03
CA ILE A 57 17.67 21.60 -4.86
C ILE A 57 16.48 20.65 -4.70
N GLY A 58 15.47 21.01 -3.92
CA GLY A 58 14.33 20.13 -3.62
C GLY A 58 13.56 19.61 -4.84
N LYS A 59 13.67 20.24 -6.02
CA LYS A 59 13.04 19.76 -7.27
C LYS A 59 13.76 18.56 -7.89
N ASP A 60 15.03 18.36 -7.58
CA ASP A 60 15.87 17.28 -8.12
C ASP A 60 15.78 16.00 -7.27
N TYR A 61 15.13 16.07 -6.10
CA TYR A 61 15.03 14.97 -5.15
C TYR A 61 13.58 14.76 -4.77
N LEU A 62 13.22 13.52 -4.45
CA LEU A 62 11.87 13.20 -3.97
C LEU A 62 11.96 12.57 -2.59
N VAL A 63 11.47 13.25 -1.56
CA VAL A 63 11.27 12.64 -0.24
C VAL A 63 9.92 11.92 -0.25
N THR A 64 9.92 10.68 0.19
CA THR A 64 8.76 9.78 0.12
C THR A 64 8.53 9.17 1.50
N PRO A 65 7.60 9.71 2.29
CA PRO A 65 7.07 9.04 3.47
C PRO A 65 6.39 7.73 3.06
N THR A 66 6.95 6.60 3.50
CA THR A 66 6.51 5.26 3.10
C THR A 66 5.85 4.50 4.25
N GLY A 67 5.07 3.48 3.88
CA GLY A 67 4.52 2.51 4.84
C GLY A 67 5.60 1.74 5.61
N CYS A 68 5.18 0.75 6.41
CA CYS A 68 6.12 -0.08 7.16
C CYS A 68 7.11 -0.79 6.22
N ASN A 69 8.40 -0.64 6.49
CA ASN A 69 9.46 -1.34 5.77
C ASN A 69 9.63 -2.81 6.22
N GLY A 70 9.18 -3.13 7.45
CA GLY A 70 9.13 -4.47 8.02
C GLY A 70 10.17 -4.71 9.11
N PHE A 71 11.35 -4.08 9.03
CA PHE A 71 12.44 -4.29 9.99
C PHE A 71 12.40 -3.33 11.18
N CYS A 72 11.31 -3.35 11.94
CA CYS A 72 11.01 -2.36 12.98
C CYS A 72 12.11 -2.17 14.05
N ALA A 73 12.88 -3.22 14.36
CA ALA A 73 13.98 -3.16 15.35
C ALA A 73 15.16 -2.26 14.94
N HIS A 74 15.22 -1.88 13.65
CA HIS A 74 16.26 -1.03 13.08
C HIS A 74 15.71 0.34 12.61
N GLY A 75 14.47 0.68 13.00
CA GLY A 75 13.86 1.98 12.72
C GLY A 75 14.49 3.16 13.47
N PRO A 76 14.30 4.41 13.01
CA PRO A 76 13.73 4.80 11.72
C PRO A 76 14.62 4.38 10.54
N ILE A 77 14.00 3.86 9.49
CA ILE A 77 14.69 3.40 8.27
C ILE A 77 14.60 4.47 7.20
N VAL A 78 15.73 4.73 6.54
CA VAL A 78 15.82 5.56 5.33
C VAL A 78 16.44 4.74 4.21
N VAL A 79 15.82 4.72 3.04
CA VAL A 79 16.38 4.07 1.84
C VAL A 79 16.53 5.08 0.71
N ILE A 80 17.70 5.11 0.09
CA ILE A 80 18.00 6.05 -1.00
C ILE A 80 18.02 5.30 -2.34
N GLU A 81 17.08 5.63 -3.21
CA GLU A 81 17.00 5.12 -4.59
C GLU A 81 17.78 6.06 -5.54
N PRO A 82 18.36 5.55 -6.65
CA PRO A 82 18.15 4.21 -7.22
C PRO A 82 19.01 3.09 -6.64
N ASP A 83 20.07 3.42 -5.90
CA ASP A 83 21.05 2.44 -5.41
C ASP A 83 20.52 1.55 -4.26
N ASN A 84 19.34 1.86 -3.73
CA ASN A 84 18.71 1.19 -2.58
C ASN A 84 19.63 1.13 -1.35
N ILE A 85 20.37 2.21 -1.10
CA ILE A 85 21.24 2.34 0.09
C ILE A 85 20.35 2.38 1.33
N PHE A 86 20.55 1.42 2.22
CA PHE A 86 19.77 1.25 3.45
C PHE A 86 20.51 1.85 4.64
N TYR A 87 19.85 2.82 5.30
CA TYR A 87 20.30 3.38 6.57
C TYR A 87 19.31 3.03 7.68
N GLU A 88 19.85 2.52 8.78
CA GLU A 88 19.11 2.20 10.00
C GLU A 88 19.28 3.26 11.08
N ARG A 89 18.32 3.29 12.02
CA ARG A 89 18.35 4.11 13.23
C ARG A 89 18.69 5.58 12.94
N VAL A 90 18.12 6.12 11.87
CA VAL A 90 18.41 7.48 11.43
C VAL A 90 17.71 8.48 12.34
N HIS A 91 18.50 9.36 12.95
CA HIS A 91 18.01 10.46 13.79
C HIS A 91 18.11 11.80 13.05
N LEU A 92 17.40 12.83 13.54
CA LEU A 92 17.28 14.13 12.88
C LEU A 92 18.63 14.80 12.64
N GLU A 93 19.58 14.61 13.55
CA GLU A 93 20.92 15.18 13.51
C GLU A 93 21.76 14.63 12.34
N ARG A 94 21.39 13.46 11.80
CA ARG A 94 22.09 12.81 10.69
C ARG A 94 21.60 13.25 9.32
N VAL A 95 20.48 13.96 9.23
CA VAL A 95 19.87 14.38 7.95
C VAL A 95 20.87 15.16 7.10
N ARG A 96 21.48 16.20 7.68
CA ARG A 96 22.44 17.05 6.97
C ARG A 96 23.63 16.26 6.43
N GLU A 97 24.16 15.35 7.23
CA GLU A 97 25.29 14.49 6.82
C GLU A 97 24.90 13.55 5.67
N ILE A 98 23.72 12.93 5.72
CA ILE A 98 23.21 12.06 4.65
C ILE A 98 23.01 12.85 3.36
N VAL A 99 22.44 14.05 3.44
CA VAL A 99 22.26 14.94 2.27
C VAL A 99 23.61 15.30 1.65
N GLU A 100 24.60 15.69 2.46
CA GLU A 100 25.93 16.07 1.99
C GLU A 100 26.71 14.89 1.39
N LYS A 101 26.81 13.78 2.13
CA LYS A 101 27.64 12.64 1.72
C LYS A 101 26.98 11.79 0.65
N THR A 102 25.70 11.45 0.81
CA THR A 102 25.05 10.39 0.02
C THR A 102 24.12 10.94 -1.06
N LEU A 103 23.42 12.05 -0.84
CA LEU A 103 22.56 12.61 -1.89
C LEU A 103 23.38 13.44 -2.88
N LEU A 104 24.16 14.40 -2.37
CA LEU A 104 24.96 15.31 -3.18
C LEU A 104 26.31 14.71 -3.61
N GLY A 105 26.93 13.93 -2.73
CA GLY A 105 28.08 13.11 -3.04
C GLY A 105 27.68 11.66 -3.36
N ASP A 106 28.71 10.82 -3.46
CA ASP A 106 28.60 9.36 -3.65
C ASP A 106 29.26 8.61 -2.48
N ALA A 107 29.27 9.21 -1.30
CA ALA A 107 29.85 8.66 -0.08
C ALA A 107 28.76 8.14 0.88
N LEU A 108 29.11 7.12 1.65
CA LEU A 108 28.21 6.49 2.61
C LEU A 108 28.39 7.09 4.01
N VAL A 109 27.30 7.08 4.77
CA VAL A 109 27.31 7.32 6.22
C VAL A 109 27.49 5.96 6.90
N GLU A 110 28.75 5.55 6.95
CA GLU A 110 29.21 4.21 7.32
C GLU A 110 28.59 3.61 8.58
N ASP A 111 28.44 4.40 9.65
CA ASP A 111 27.90 3.94 10.93
C ASP A 111 26.37 3.79 10.96
N LEU A 112 25.68 4.24 9.90
CA LEU A 112 24.24 4.04 9.70
C LEU A 112 23.92 2.81 8.84
N LEU A 113 24.91 2.13 8.27
CA LEU A 113 24.70 0.91 7.48
C LEU A 113 24.35 -0.27 8.40
N TYR A 114 23.50 -1.17 7.90
CA TYR A 114 23.21 -2.42 8.60
C TYR A 114 24.49 -3.24 8.77
N THR A 115 24.76 -3.68 10.00
CA THR A 115 25.86 -4.59 10.29
C THR A 115 25.30 -5.98 10.57
N ASP A 116 25.68 -6.94 9.73
CA ASP A 116 25.29 -8.34 9.87
C ASP A 116 25.87 -8.92 11.17
N ALA A 117 25.00 -9.46 12.02
CA ALA A 117 25.38 -9.90 13.35
C ALA A 117 26.31 -11.14 13.33
N ASP A 118 26.20 -11.97 12.30
CA ASP A 118 26.95 -13.22 12.19
C ASP A 118 28.36 -13.02 11.59
N THR A 119 28.48 -12.11 10.62
CA THR A 119 29.71 -11.88 9.85
C THR A 119 30.42 -10.58 10.20
N GLY A 120 29.76 -9.65 10.91
CA GLY A 120 30.27 -8.31 11.20
C GLY A 120 30.41 -7.40 9.96
N LYS A 121 29.92 -7.84 8.80
CA LYS A 121 30.01 -7.08 7.55
C LYS A 121 28.92 -6.03 7.49
N LYS A 122 29.26 -4.87 6.95
CA LYS A 122 28.28 -3.84 6.60
C LYS A 122 27.63 -4.19 5.28
N ILE A 123 26.30 -4.07 5.24
CA ILE A 123 25.49 -4.31 4.06
C ILE A 123 24.89 -2.97 3.63
N ILE A 124 25.08 -2.64 2.34
CA ILE A 124 24.70 -1.35 1.79
C ILE A 124 23.28 -1.41 1.23
N HIS A 125 22.98 -2.46 0.46
CA HIS A 125 21.74 -2.53 -0.31
C HIS A 125 20.63 -3.21 0.48
N GLU A 126 19.43 -2.60 0.51
CA GLU A 126 18.25 -3.10 1.22
C GLU A 126 17.98 -4.59 0.92
N THR A 127 18.04 -4.99 -0.34
CA THR A 127 17.72 -6.36 -0.77
C THR A 127 18.74 -7.41 -0.33
N GLU A 128 19.96 -7.00 0.04
CA GLU A 128 21.03 -7.89 0.46
C GLU A 128 21.03 -8.17 1.96
N ILE A 129 20.29 -7.38 2.74
CA ILE A 129 20.16 -7.58 4.19
C ILE A 129 19.46 -8.94 4.43
N PRO A 130 20.01 -9.85 5.25
CA PRO A 130 19.46 -11.20 5.45
C PRO A 130 17.98 -11.20 5.84
N PHE A 131 17.55 -10.19 6.61
CA PHE A 131 16.14 -10.00 6.95
C PHE A 131 15.25 -9.98 5.69
N TYR A 132 15.66 -9.31 4.61
CA TYR A 132 14.90 -9.20 3.36
C TYR A 132 15.26 -10.27 2.34
N ALA A 133 16.54 -10.66 2.23
CA ALA A 133 17.04 -11.57 1.20
C ALA A 133 16.35 -12.95 1.20
N HIS A 134 15.81 -13.36 2.34
CA HIS A 134 15.11 -14.64 2.51
C HIS A 134 13.58 -14.54 2.42
N GLN A 135 13.03 -13.39 2.05
CA GLN A 135 11.58 -13.19 1.95
C GLN A 135 11.09 -13.16 0.50
N GLU A 136 9.97 -13.83 0.24
CA GLU A 136 9.19 -13.62 -0.97
C GLU A 136 8.01 -12.68 -0.67
N ARG A 137 8.20 -11.39 -0.94
CA ARG A 137 7.26 -10.33 -0.54
C ARG A 137 6.16 -10.11 -1.58
N ILE A 138 5.33 -11.10 -1.88
CA ILE A 138 4.28 -10.95 -2.93
C ILE A 138 3.27 -9.83 -2.58
N VAL A 139 2.69 -9.86 -1.38
CA VAL A 139 1.70 -8.85 -0.95
C VAL A 139 2.40 -7.57 -0.47
N PHE A 140 3.55 -7.70 0.18
CA PHE A 140 4.29 -6.59 0.79
C PHE A 140 5.42 -6.02 -0.10
N GLN A 141 5.44 -6.33 -1.40
CA GLN A 141 6.53 -5.92 -2.33
C GLN A 141 6.72 -4.41 -2.37
N ASP A 142 5.64 -3.65 -2.24
CA ASP A 142 5.63 -2.19 -2.31
C ASP A 142 5.52 -1.53 -0.92
N SER A 143 5.43 -2.34 0.14
CA SER A 143 5.44 -1.83 1.52
C SER A 143 6.83 -1.29 1.87
N GLY A 144 6.87 -0.04 2.33
CA GLY A 144 8.12 0.70 2.51
C GLY A 144 8.68 1.28 1.21
N ARG A 145 7.96 1.17 0.08
CA ARG A 145 8.34 1.74 -1.23
C ARG A 145 7.37 2.81 -1.71
N ASN A 146 6.08 2.58 -1.50
CA ASN A 146 5.02 3.52 -1.91
C ASN A 146 4.94 4.74 -1.02
N PHE A 147 4.75 5.90 -1.64
CA PHE A 147 4.26 7.08 -0.93
C PHE A 147 2.80 6.85 -0.52
N ILE A 148 2.58 6.66 0.79
CA ILE A 148 1.29 6.32 1.39
C ILE A 148 0.13 7.19 0.88
N THR A 149 0.35 8.49 0.71
CA THR A 149 -0.70 9.46 0.38
C THR A 149 -0.69 9.92 -1.08
N ASN A 150 0.12 9.28 -1.94
CA ASN A 150 0.19 9.64 -3.36
C ASN A 150 -0.10 8.43 -4.26
N ILE A 151 -1.33 8.39 -4.80
CA ILE A 151 -1.79 7.37 -5.74
C ILE A 151 -0.89 7.24 -6.99
N ASP A 152 -0.24 8.32 -7.42
CA ASP A 152 0.65 8.30 -8.59
C ASP A 152 1.80 7.31 -8.37
N ASP A 153 2.29 7.16 -7.14
CA ASP A 153 3.36 6.25 -6.83
C ASP A 153 2.91 4.78 -6.96
N TYR A 154 1.69 4.47 -6.50
CA TYR A 154 1.05 3.16 -6.71
C TYR A 154 0.86 2.86 -8.20
N ILE A 155 0.34 3.81 -8.97
CA ILE A 155 0.14 3.67 -10.43
C ILE A 155 1.48 3.48 -11.16
N SER A 156 2.51 4.25 -10.80
CA SER A 156 3.84 4.17 -11.44
C SER A 156 4.45 2.77 -11.36
N ARG A 157 4.17 2.04 -10.28
CA ARG A 157 4.62 0.67 -10.01
C ARG A 157 3.70 -0.41 -10.58
N GLY A 158 2.70 -0.02 -11.38
CA GLY A 158 1.75 -0.94 -12.02
C GLY A 158 0.46 -1.17 -11.24
N GLY A 159 0.24 -0.44 -10.14
CA GLY A 159 -1.02 -0.43 -9.41
C GLY A 159 -2.19 -0.05 -10.30
N TYR A 160 -3.36 -0.66 -10.07
CA TYR A 160 -4.55 -0.62 -10.92
C TYR A 160 -4.40 -1.31 -12.29
N GLY A 161 -3.22 -1.87 -12.61
CA GLY A 161 -3.02 -2.63 -13.85
C GLY A 161 -3.85 -3.93 -13.90
N ALA A 162 -4.04 -4.60 -12.76
CA ALA A 162 -4.88 -5.79 -12.71
C ALA A 162 -6.36 -5.42 -12.88
N LEU A 163 -6.79 -4.31 -12.26
CA LEU A 163 -8.13 -3.76 -12.47
C LEU A 163 -8.38 -3.43 -13.95
N ALA A 164 -7.45 -2.72 -14.58
CA ALA A 164 -7.50 -2.39 -16.00
C ALA A 164 -7.65 -3.65 -16.87
N LYS A 165 -6.82 -4.68 -16.63
CA LYS A 165 -6.92 -5.97 -17.33
C LYS A 165 -8.31 -6.60 -17.16
N VAL A 166 -8.82 -6.66 -15.93
CA VAL A 166 -10.14 -7.22 -15.63
C VAL A 166 -11.24 -6.49 -16.40
N LEU A 167 -11.28 -5.16 -16.31
CA LEU A 167 -12.34 -4.36 -16.94
C LEU A 167 -12.21 -4.23 -18.46
N SER A 168 -11.05 -4.55 -19.04
CA SER A 168 -10.80 -4.47 -20.48
C SER A 168 -11.43 -5.62 -21.31
N GLY A 169 -11.95 -6.67 -20.67
CA GLY A 169 -12.61 -7.74 -21.40
C GLY A 169 -12.76 -9.08 -20.70
N LEU A 170 -12.29 -9.24 -19.45
CA LEU A 170 -12.56 -10.47 -18.71
C LEU A 170 -13.97 -10.46 -18.16
N THR A 171 -14.70 -11.55 -18.34
CA THR A 171 -16.00 -11.76 -17.70
C THR A 171 -15.81 -12.03 -16.19
N PRO A 172 -16.83 -11.75 -15.35
CA PRO A 172 -16.77 -12.06 -13.92
C PRO A 172 -16.44 -13.53 -13.64
N GLU A 173 -16.97 -14.45 -14.45
CA GLU A 173 -16.73 -15.89 -14.36
C GLU A 173 -15.26 -16.24 -14.67
N GLU A 174 -14.64 -15.64 -15.69
CA GLU A 174 -13.20 -15.82 -15.98
C GLU A 174 -12.31 -15.30 -14.86
N VAL A 175 -12.67 -14.18 -14.23
CA VAL A 175 -11.96 -13.67 -13.04
C VAL A 175 -12.02 -14.67 -11.90
N ILE A 176 -13.19 -15.25 -11.63
CA ILE A 176 -13.36 -16.28 -10.59
C ILE A 176 -12.51 -17.51 -10.89
N GLU A 177 -12.47 -17.98 -12.13
CA GLU A 177 -11.66 -19.13 -12.54
C GLU A 177 -10.15 -18.85 -12.41
N GLU A 178 -9.69 -17.63 -12.70
CA GLU A 178 -8.29 -17.23 -12.43
C GLU A 178 -7.97 -17.32 -10.92
N ILE A 179 -8.86 -16.84 -10.05
CA ILE A 179 -8.67 -16.92 -8.61
C ILE A 179 -8.69 -18.38 -8.13
N LYS A 180 -9.54 -19.24 -8.68
CA LYS A 180 -9.52 -20.68 -8.37
C LYS A 180 -8.21 -21.32 -8.79
N ARG A 181 -7.74 -21.04 -10.01
CA ARG A 181 -6.46 -21.54 -10.55
C ARG A 181 -5.27 -21.12 -9.70
N SER A 182 -5.30 -19.92 -9.12
CA SER A 182 -4.24 -19.43 -8.22
C SER A 182 -4.10 -20.26 -6.93
N GLY A 183 -5.13 -21.01 -6.54
CA GLY A 183 -5.17 -21.72 -5.26
C GLY A 183 -5.28 -20.79 -4.05
N LEU A 184 -5.65 -19.52 -4.22
CA LEU A 184 -5.78 -18.56 -3.13
C LEU A 184 -6.79 -19.03 -2.08
N ARG A 185 -6.38 -18.97 -0.82
CA ARG A 185 -7.18 -19.32 0.35
C ARG A 185 -7.34 -18.08 1.25
N GLY A 186 -8.42 -18.06 2.03
CA GLY A 186 -8.68 -17.00 3.00
C GLY A 186 -7.54 -16.85 4.00
N ARG A 187 -7.03 -15.63 4.16
CA ARG A 187 -5.87 -15.32 5.01
C ARG A 187 -6.22 -14.92 6.45
N GLY A 188 -7.50 -14.75 6.77
CA GLY A 188 -7.99 -14.55 8.15
C GLY A 188 -8.09 -15.84 8.98
N GLY A 189 -7.16 -16.80 8.80
CA GLY A 189 -7.10 -18.04 9.58
C GLY A 189 -7.90 -19.24 9.03
N GLY A 190 -9.16 -19.06 8.63
CA GLY A 190 -10.04 -20.17 8.24
C GLY A 190 -9.64 -20.92 6.95
N GLY A 191 -8.80 -20.32 6.09
CA GLY A 191 -8.21 -21.01 4.95
C GLY A 191 -9.20 -21.54 3.90
N PHE A 192 -10.43 -21.01 3.83
CA PHE A 192 -11.40 -21.43 2.81
C PHE A 192 -10.96 -20.97 1.40
N PRO A 193 -11.13 -21.78 0.34
CA PRO A 193 -10.75 -21.38 -1.02
C PRO A 193 -11.50 -20.11 -1.49
N THR A 194 -10.76 -19.06 -1.82
CA THR A 194 -11.32 -17.74 -2.15
C THR A 194 -12.18 -17.80 -3.42
N GLY A 195 -11.70 -18.51 -4.46
CA GLY A 195 -12.44 -18.65 -5.72
C GLY A 195 -13.80 -19.37 -5.54
N THR A 196 -13.85 -20.40 -4.70
CA THR A 196 -15.11 -21.10 -4.36
C THR A 196 -16.07 -20.18 -3.61
N LYS A 197 -15.56 -19.35 -2.68
CA LYS A 197 -16.39 -18.36 -1.96
C LYS A 197 -16.99 -17.34 -2.93
N TRP A 198 -16.18 -16.82 -3.85
CA TRP A 198 -16.64 -15.85 -4.86
C TRP A 198 -17.66 -16.44 -5.81
N GLU A 199 -17.42 -17.67 -6.30
CA GLU A 199 -18.37 -18.39 -7.15
C GLU A 199 -19.72 -18.60 -6.45
N SER A 200 -19.71 -19.03 -5.18
CA SER A 200 -20.93 -19.23 -4.41
C SER A 200 -21.73 -17.92 -4.28
N CYS A 201 -21.07 -16.80 -4.00
CA CYS A 201 -21.71 -15.49 -3.91
C CYS A 201 -22.27 -15.05 -5.28
N ARG A 202 -21.50 -15.24 -6.36
CA ARG A 202 -21.93 -14.94 -7.73
C ARG A 202 -23.16 -15.73 -8.15
N LYS A 203 -23.25 -17.02 -7.79
CA LYS A 203 -24.41 -17.89 -8.09
C LYS A 203 -25.61 -17.69 -7.16
N ALA A 204 -25.42 -17.05 -6.00
CA ALA A 204 -26.51 -16.77 -5.07
C ALA A 204 -27.57 -15.88 -5.73
N LYS A 205 -28.85 -16.19 -5.45
CA LYS A 205 -30.01 -15.39 -5.87
C LYS A 205 -30.03 -14.07 -5.11
N GLY A 206 -30.53 -13.01 -5.76
CA GLY A 206 -30.63 -11.68 -5.20
C GLY A 206 -29.91 -10.65 -6.07
N ASP A 207 -30.51 -9.48 -6.18
CA ASP A 207 -30.01 -8.39 -7.05
C ASP A 207 -28.92 -7.56 -6.36
N LEU A 208 -28.92 -7.54 -5.02
CA LEU A 208 -27.96 -6.80 -4.21
C LEU A 208 -26.88 -7.73 -3.68
N LYS A 209 -25.62 -7.38 -3.94
CA LYS A 209 -24.44 -8.08 -3.46
C LYS A 209 -23.43 -7.07 -2.94
N TYR A 210 -22.69 -7.49 -1.93
CA TYR A 210 -21.72 -6.67 -1.21
C TYR A 210 -20.35 -7.34 -1.21
N VAL A 211 -19.30 -6.54 -1.33
CA VAL A 211 -17.93 -6.96 -0.99
C VAL A 211 -17.57 -6.41 0.39
N MET A 212 -17.00 -7.22 1.26
CA MET A 212 -16.66 -6.81 2.62
C MET A 212 -15.21 -7.18 2.92
N CYS A 213 -14.42 -6.20 3.32
CA CYS A 213 -13.08 -6.40 3.84
C CYS A 213 -13.13 -6.31 5.37
N ASN A 214 -12.76 -7.41 6.01
CA ASN A 214 -12.61 -7.48 7.45
C ASN A 214 -11.17 -7.10 7.81
N ALA A 215 -11.01 -5.91 8.38
CA ALA A 215 -9.76 -5.41 8.93
C ALA A 215 -9.92 -5.12 10.44
N ASP A 216 -10.64 -6.00 11.14
CA ASP A 216 -10.73 -5.95 12.60
C ASP A 216 -9.41 -6.41 13.27
N GLU A 217 -8.63 -7.29 12.61
CA GLU A 217 -7.29 -7.79 13.02
C GLU A 217 -7.11 -7.83 14.55
N GLY A 218 -8.04 -8.50 15.24
CA GLY A 218 -8.14 -8.48 16.69
C GLY A 218 -7.06 -9.26 17.42
N ASP A 219 -6.42 -10.22 16.74
CA ASP A 219 -5.50 -11.19 17.33
C ASP A 219 -4.22 -10.52 17.87
N PRO A 220 -3.82 -10.80 19.12
CA PRO A 220 -2.58 -10.28 19.67
C PRO A 220 -1.36 -10.67 18.83
N GLY A 221 -0.57 -9.66 18.45
CA GLY A 221 0.63 -9.85 17.62
C GLY A 221 0.37 -9.83 16.11
N ALA A 222 -0.88 -9.78 15.65
CA ALA A 222 -1.21 -9.51 14.25
C ALA A 222 -1.16 -8.00 13.97
N TYR A 223 -0.54 -7.62 12.85
CA TYR A 223 -0.44 -6.24 12.37
C TYR A 223 -0.18 -6.16 10.85
N MET A 224 -0.40 -7.27 10.14
CA MET A 224 -0.20 -7.38 8.70
C MET A 224 -1.26 -6.57 7.94
N ASP A 225 -2.52 -6.62 8.38
CA ASP A 225 -3.61 -5.86 7.77
C ASP A 225 -3.42 -4.37 8.06
N ARG A 226 -3.05 -4.02 9.31
CA ARG A 226 -2.65 -2.66 9.66
C ARG A 226 -1.54 -2.14 8.76
N ALA A 227 -0.47 -2.90 8.60
CA ALA A 227 0.70 -2.48 7.82
C ALA A 227 0.34 -2.21 6.35
N LEU A 228 -0.57 -3.00 5.76
CA LEU A 228 -1.06 -2.78 4.39
C LEU A 228 -2.01 -1.60 4.29
N LEU A 229 -2.99 -1.46 5.19
CA LEU A 229 -3.93 -0.33 5.17
C LEU A 229 -3.24 1.00 5.43
N GLU A 230 -2.30 1.03 6.37
CA GLU A 230 -1.53 2.23 6.68
C GLU A 230 -0.51 2.53 5.60
N GLY A 231 0.10 1.53 4.97
CA GLY A 231 1.23 1.70 4.05
C GLY A 231 0.89 1.71 2.56
N ASN A 232 -0.15 0.99 2.14
CA ASN A 232 -0.54 0.80 0.75
C ASN A 232 -2.05 0.54 0.59
N PRO A 233 -2.92 1.48 1.03
CA PRO A 233 -4.37 1.29 1.00
C PRO A 233 -4.92 1.03 -0.41
N HIS A 234 -4.31 1.59 -1.46
CA HIS A 234 -4.74 1.40 -2.84
C HIS A 234 -4.70 -0.08 -3.29
N GLN A 235 -3.75 -0.88 -2.80
CA GLN A 235 -3.67 -2.31 -3.11
C GLN A 235 -4.87 -3.09 -2.58
N ILE A 236 -5.34 -2.74 -1.39
CA ILE A 236 -6.53 -3.34 -0.80
C ILE A 236 -7.77 -2.91 -1.59
N LEU A 237 -7.89 -1.62 -1.89
CA LEU A 237 -9.00 -1.10 -2.68
C LEU A 237 -9.06 -1.72 -4.08
N GLU A 238 -7.93 -1.88 -4.77
CA GLU A 238 -7.88 -2.56 -6.07
C GLU A 238 -8.40 -4.00 -5.98
N GLY A 239 -7.95 -4.76 -4.98
CA GLY A 239 -8.44 -6.12 -4.74
C GLY A 239 -9.94 -6.16 -4.45
N MET A 240 -10.45 -5.20 -3.68
CA MET A 240 -11.90 -5.08 -3.41
C MET A 240 -12.70 -4.74 -4.65
N ILE A 241 -12.20 -3.87 -5.53
CA ILE A 241 -12.86 -3.52 -6.80
C ILE A 241 -12.95 -4.75 -7.71
N ILE A 242 -11.85 -5.50 -7.86
CA ILE A 242 -11.81 -6.73 -8.66
C ILE A 242 -12.76 -7.79 -8.07
N GLY A 243 -12.74 -7.99 -6.75
CA GLY A 243 -13.65 -8.92 -6.08
C GLY A 243 -15.12 -8.52 -6.24
N ALA A 244 -15.44 -7.24 -6.11
CA ALA A 244 -16.78 -6.71 -6.34
C ALA A 244 -17.26 -6.96 -7.77
N TYR A 245 -16.40 -6.71 -8.75
CA TYR A 245 -16.69 -6.99 -10.16
C TYR A 245 -17.02 -8.47 -10.38
N ALA A 246 -16.16 -9.36 -9.87
CA ALA A 246 -16.29 -10.80 -10.00
C ALA A 246 -17.61 -11.34 -9.41
N ILE A 247 -18.01 -10.88 -8.22
CA ILE A 247 -19.24 -11.36 -7.57
C ILE A 247 -20.51 -10.62 -8.06
N GLY A 248 -20.36 -9.49 -8.75
CA GLY A 248 -21.46 -8.62 -9.17
C GLY A 248 -21.93 -7.64 -8.10
N ALA A 249 -21.08 -7.29 -7.12
CA ALA A 249 -21.40 -6.28 -6.12
C ALA A 249 -21.34 -4.86 -6.72
N ARG A 250 -22.10 -3.94 -6.12
CA ARG A 250 -22.09 -2.49 -6.43
C ARG A 250 -21.76 -1.63 -5.21
N GLU A 251 -21.74 -2.24 -4.03
CA GLU A 251 -21.35 -1.59 -2.79
C GLU A 251 -20.32 -2.46 -2.06
N GLY A 252 -19.37 -1.80 -1.41
CA GLY A 252 -18.31 -2.45 -0.65
C GLY A 252 -18.06 -1.77 0.69
N TYR A 253 -17.77 -2.59 1.70
CA TYR A 253 -17.51 -2.15 3.06
C TYR A 253 -16.10 -2.54 3.48
N LEU A 254 -15.33 -1.56 3.95
CA LEU A 254 -14.07 -1.78 4.63
C LEU A 254 -14.31 -1.56 6.13
N TYR A 255 -14.43 -2.66 6.88
CA TYR A 255 -14.61 -2.62 8.32
C TYR A 255 -13.24 -2.61 9.00
N VAL A 256 -12.89 -1.50 9.64
CA VAL A 256 -11.60 -1.32 10.32
C VAL A 256 -11.85 -1.24 11.82
N ARG A 257 -11.06 -1.96 12.63
CA ARG A 257 -11.18 -1.88 14.09
C ARG A 257 -11.05 -0.46 14.63
N PHE A 258 -11.58 -0.25 15.82
CA PHE A 258 -11.54 1.06 16.49
C PHE A 258 -10.11 1.58 16.67
N GLU A 259 -9.16 0.69 16.96
CA GLU A 259 -7.80 0.99 17.40
C GLU A 259 -6.86 1.39 16.27
N TYR A 260 -7.29 1.35 15.00
CA TYR A 260 -6.49 1.72 13.83
C TYR A 260 -6.99 3.02 13.15
N PRO A 261 -6.92 4.19 13.83
CA PRO A 261 -7.40 5.45 13.26
C PRO A 261 -6.61 5.90 12.03
N MET A 262 -5.31 5.55 11.94
CA MET A 262 -4.49 5.89 10.78
C MET A 262 -4.87 5.08 9.54
N ALA A 263 -5.18 3.79 9.70
CA ALA A 263 -5.72 2.96 8.62
C ALA A 263 -7.04 3.54 8.05
N VAL A 264 -7.97 3.97 8.92
CA VAL A 264 -9.22 4.63 8.50
C VAL A 264 -8.93 5.90 7.72
N LYS A 265 -8.05 6.77 8.22
CA LYS A 265 -7.65 8.03 7.56
C LYS A 265 -7.07 7.76 6.17
N ASN A 266 -6.13 6.83 6.07
CA ASN A 266 -5.44 6.52 4.81
C ASN A 266 -6.37 5.84 3.80
N ALA A 267 -7.27 4.96 4.25
CA ALA A 267 -8.28 4.35 3.39
C ALA A 267 -9.26 5.38 2.82
N LEU A 268 -9.78 6.30 3.64
CA LEU A 268 -10.65 7.39 3.18
C LEU A 268 -9.95 8.30 2.18
N TRP A 269 -8.67 8.61 2.41
CA TRP A 269 -7.87 9.38 1.47
C TRP A 269 -7.66 8.65 0.14
N ALA A 270 -7.33 7.35 0.18
CA ALA A 270 -7.15 6.53 -1.00
C ALA A 270 -8.44 6.36 -1.82
N ILE A 271 -9.60 6.22 -1.16
CA ILE A 271 -10.92 6.22 -1.82
C ILE A 271 -11.11 7.54 -2.57
N LYS A 272 -10.91 8.68 -1.90
CA LYS A 272 -11.06 10.01 -2.52
C LYS A 272 -10.15 10.18 -3.74
N GLN A 273 -8.90 9.72 -3.66
CA GLN A 273 -7.96 9.76 -4.79
C GLN A 273 -8.44 8.85 -5.92
N ALA A 274 -8.83 7.61 -5.63
CA ALA A 274 -9.32 6.67 -6.63
C ALA A 274 -10.59 7.18 -7.34
N GLU A 275 -11.53 7.79 -6.61
CA GLU A 275 -12.72 8.43 -7.17
C GLU A 275 -12.39 9.61 -8.09
N ALA A 276 -11.44 10.46 -7.68
CA ALA A 276 -10.98 11.60 -8.48
C ALA A 276 -10.35 11.15 -9.81
N TYR A 277 -9.59 10.06 -9.78
CA TYR A 277 -8.99 9.45 -10.98
C TYR A 277 -9.97 8.60 -11.80
N GLY A 278 -11.20 8.33 -11.33
CA GLY A 278 -12.13 7.44 -12.05
C GLY A 278 -11.80 5.94 -11.91
N LEU A 279 -11.01 5.58 -10.89
CA LEU A 279 -10.66 4.21 -10.51
C LEU A 279 -11.63 3.62 -9.49
N MET A 280 -12.54 4.43 -8.95
CA MET A 280 -13.61 4.05 -8.03
C MET A 280 -14.85 4.93 -8.25
N GLY A 281 -16.00 4.52 -7.73
CA GLY A 281 -17.27 5.22 -7.90
C GLY A 281 -17.99 4.82 -9.19
N SER A 282 -18.62 5.78 -9.85
CA SER A 282 -19.41 5.53 -11.07
C SER A 282 -18.55 5.33 -12.31
N ARG A 283 -18.92 4.34 -13.14
CA ARG A 283 -18.31 4.08 -14.45
C ARG A 283 -16.79 4.02 -14.40
N ILE A 284 -16.27 3.08 -13.61
CA ILE A 284 -14.84 2.90 -13.36
C ILE A 284 -14.12 2.67 -14.69
N LEU A 285 -13.08 3.46 -14.96
CA LEU A 285 -12.36 3.48 -16.24
C LEU A 285 -13.28 3.62 -17.46
N GLY A 286 -14.39 4.35 -17.32
CA GLY A 286 -15.40 4.58 -18.37
C GLY A 286 -16.33 3.41 -18.68
N THR A 287 -16.15 2.27 -18.02
CA THR A 287 -16.98 1.06 -18.18
C THR A 287 -18.37 1.24 -17.58
N ASP A 288 -19.24 0.23 -17.71
CA ASP A 288 -20.55 0.20 -17.03
C ASP A 288 -20.47 -0.26 -15.57
N PHE A 289 -19.29 -0.72 -15.13
CA PHE A 289 -19.09 -1.15 -13.75
C PHE A 289 -18.92 0.04 -12.82
N SER A 290 -19.58 -0.01 -11.67
CA SER A 290 -19.51 1.02 -10.63
C SER A 290 -19.41 0.36 -9.27
N LEU A 291 -18.63 0.93 -8.37
CA LEU A 291 -18.49 0.46 -6.99
C LEU A 291 -18.44 1.65 -6.04
N LYS A 292 -19.39 1.67 -5.10
CA LYS A 292 -19.37 2.57 -3.94
C LYS A 292 -18.63 1.89 -2.79
N MET A 293 -17.64 2.57 -2.23
CA MET A 293 -16.88 2.08 -1.06
C MET A 293 -17.24 2.88 0.19
N ILE A 294 -17.45 2.17 1.31
CA ILE A 294 -17.77 2.73 2.61
C ILE A 294 -16.74 2.22 3.61
N VAL A 295 -16.09 3.12 4.34
CA VAL A 295 -15.23 2.76 5.47
C VAL A 295 -16.08 2.82 6.73
N ASN A 296 -16.12 1.72 7.47
CA ASN A 296 -16.83 1.64 8.74
C ASN A 296 -15.80 1.38 9.85
N ARG A 297 -15.86 2.16 10.92
CA ARG A 297 -14.95 2.01 12.06
C ARG A 297 -15.69 1.26 13.17
N GLY A 298 -15.15 0.12 13.56
CA GLY A 298 -15.70 -0.70 14.64
C GLY A 298 -15.69 0.00 16.00
N ALA A 299 -16.33 -0.64 16.98
CA ALA A 299 -16.53 -0.11 18.33
C ALA A 299 -15.68 -0.81 19.42
N GLY A 300 -14.61 -1.52 19.02
CA GLY A 300 -13.66 -2.16 19.96
C GLY A 300 -14.07 -3.55 20.45
N ALA A 301 -14.87 -4.28 19.68
CA ALA A 301 -15.35 -5.61 20.04
C ALA A 301 -14.63 -6.71 19.24
N PHE A 302 -13.73 -7.46 19.89
CA PHE A 302 -12.95 -8.55 19.28
C PHE A 302 -13.80 -9.58 18.51
N ILE A 303 -15.03 -9.86 18.98
CA ILE A 303 -15.94 -10.79 18.32
C ILE A 303 -16.35 -10.35 16.91
N CYS A 304 -16.25 -9.05 16.58
CA CYS A 304 -16.55 -8.52 15.26
C CYS A 304 -15.53 -8.95 14.18
N GLY A 305 -14.43 -9.62 14.57
CA GLY A 305 -13.58 -10.35 13.63
C GLY A 305 -14.28 -11.58 13.02
N GLU A 306 -15.32 -12.13 13.67
CA GLU A 306 -16.14 -13.19 13.10
C GLU A 306 -17.10 -12.62 12.05
N SER A 307 -17.24 -13.31 10.92
CA SER A 307 -17.96 -12.83 9.75
C SER A 307 -19.43 -12.44 9.98
N THR A 308 -20.18 -13.21 10.77
CA THR A 308 -21.59 -12.92 11.07
C THR A 308 -21.73 -11.79 12.08
N ALA A 309 -20.84 -11.72 13.08
CA ALA A 309 -20.78 -10.61 14.02
C ALA A 309 -20.40 -9.28 13.32
N LEU A 310 -19.47 -9.32 12.35
CA LEU A 310 -19.13 -8.17 11.52
C LEU A 310 -20.33 -7.65 10.74
N MET A 311 -21.10 -8.55 10.12
CA MET A 311 -22.31 -8.20 9.39
C MET A 311 -23.35 -7.55 10.33
N ALA A 312 -23.60 -8.16 11.49
CA ALA A 312 -24.49 -7.57 12.50
C ALA A 312 -24.02 -6.18 12.95
N SER A 313 -22.71 -5.99 13.20
CA SER A 313 -22.16 -4.70 13.57
C SER A 313 -22.31 -3.62 12.50
N LEU A 314 -22.38 -4.00 11.21
CA LEU A 314 -22.61 -3.05 10.11
C LEU A 314 -24.08 -2.69 9.93
N GLU A 315 -25.00 -3.56 10.38
CA GLU A 315 -26.44 -3.35 10.34
C GLU A 315 -26.96 -2.43 11.45
N GLY A 316 -26.15 -2.24 12.52
CA GLY A 316 -26.45 -1.36 13.66
C GLY A 316 -26.97 -2.10 14.88
#